data_AF-A0A6N0HPA0-F1
#
_entry.id   AF-A0A6N0HPA0-F1
#
_cell.length_a   1.000
_cell.length_b   1.000
_cell.length_c   1.000
_cell.angle_alpha   90.00
_cell.angle_beta   90.00
_cell.angle_gamma   90.00
#
_symmetry.space_group_name_H-M   'P 1'
#
loop_
_entity.id
_entity.type
_entity.pdbx_description
1 polymer ?
#
loop_
_entity_poly.entity_id
_entity_poly.type
_entity_poly.pdbx_seq_one_letter_code
_entity_poly.pdbx_strand_id
1 'polypeptide(L)'
;MNIKYTVAIKDLHTHIFKVVLTLNNPNLLEQVFSLPSWIPDSYLIRDFTKNIIRIKARSNHQQIPIKKLDKNHWIAYPCENVLSIKYGVYAFDYQLGWLV
;
A
#
# COMPACT_ATOMS: atom_id res chain seq x y z
N MET A 1 16.48 5.32 5.92
CA MET A 1 15.43 4.89 4.96
C MET A 1 14.36 5.97 4.92
N ASN A 2 14.25 6.71 3.82
CA ASN A 2 13.24 7.78 3.68
C ASN A 2 12.05 7.23 2.88
N ILE A 3 10.89 7.18 3.53
CA ILE A 3 9.63 6.74 2.92
C ILE A 3 8.68 7.92 2.93
N LYS A 4 8.17 8.27 1.75
CA LYS A 4 7.19 9.35 1.59
C LYS A 4 5.86 8.78 1.13
N TYR A 5 4.79 9.17 1.80
CA TYR A 5 3.42 8.88 1.38
C TYR A 5 2.76 10.14 0.86
N THR A 6 2.02 10.01 -0.24
CA THR A 6 1.08 11.02 -0.72
C THR A 6 -0.28 10.37 -0.81
N VAL A 7 -1.24 10.92 -0.09
CA VAL A 7 -2.63 10.45 -0.08
C VAL A 7 -3.48 11.55 -0.69
N ALA A 8 -4.26 11.20 -1.70
CA ALA A 8 -5.16 12.13 -2.36
C ALA A 8 -6.52 11.46 -2.59
N ILE A 9 -7.58 12.25 -2.54
CA ILE A 9 -8.91 11.82 -2.97
C ILE A 9 -8.84 11.60 -4.48
N LYS A 10 -9.13 10.39 -4.94
CA LYS A 10 -9.19 10.10 -6.38
C LYS A 10 -10.57 10.47 -6.93
N ASP A 11 -11.61 10.08 -6.21
CA ASP A 11 -13.00 10.31 -6.55
C ASP A 11 -13.84 10.18 -5.26
N LEU A 12 -14.58 11.25 -4.95
CA LEU A 12 -15.41 11.34 -3.76
C LEU A 12 -16.59 10.37 -3.80
N HIS A 13 -17.21 10.20 -4.98
CA HIS A 13 -18.42 9.40 -5.13
C HIS A 13 -18.15 7.90 -5.03
N THR A 14 -16.94 7.47 -5.37
CA THR A 14 -16.53 6.06 -5.26
C THR A 14 -15.79 5.76 -3.96
N HIS A 15 -15.59 6.76 -3.09
CA HIS A 15 -14.82 6.64 -1.85
C HIS A 15 -13.41 6.08 -2.06
N ILE A 16 -12.79 6.37 -3.21
CA ILE A 16 -11.46 5.87 -3.54
C ILE A 16 -10.42 6.95 -3.24
N PHE A 17 -9.45 6.59 -2.40
CA PHE A 17 -8.21 7.33 -2.24
C PHE A 17 -7.14 6.76 -3.16
N LYS A 18 -6.31 7.63 -3.72
CA LYS A 18 -5.07 7.26 -4.38
C LYS A 18 -3.93 7.46 -3.38
N VAL A 19 -3.15 6.41 -3.19
CA VAL A 19 -1.94 6.45 -2.38
C VAL A 19 -0.73 6.26 -3.28
N VAL A 20 0.28 7.09 -3.06
CA VAL A 20 1.61 6.98 -3.67
C VAL A 20 2.63 6.85 -2.54
N LEU A 21 3.29 5.70 -2.48
CA LEU A 21 4.46 5.47 -1.63
C LEU A 21 5.70 5.66 -2.49
N THR A 22 6.66 6.46 -2.02
CA THR A 22 7.97 6.63 -2.64
C THR A 22 9.05 6.20 -1.67
N LEU A 23 9.94 5.32 -2.11
CA LEU A 23 11.08 4.79 -1.38
C LEU A 23 12.36 5.14 -2.15
N ASN A 24 13.20 5.99 -1.56
CA ASN A 24 14.38 6.50 -2.27
C ASN A 24 15.49 5.46 -2.45
N ASN A 25 15.65 4.56 -1.49
CA ASN A 25 16.70 3.55 -1.46
C ASN A 25 16.05 2.17 -1.26
N PRO A 26 15.46 1.57 -2.32
CA PRO A 26 14.91 0.23 -2.23
C PRO A 26 16.01 -0.82 -2.01
N ASN A 27 15.63 -1.99 -1.51
CA ASN A 27 16.54 -3.13 -1.42
C ASN A 27 17.00 -3.56 -2.83
N LEU A 28 18.32 -3.79 -2.98
CA LEU A 28 18.95 -4.20 -4.24
C LEU A 28 18.56 -5.62 -4.68
N LEU A 29 18.03 -6.45 -3.77
CA LEU A 29 17.49 -7.76 -4.09
C LEU A 29 15.98 -7.66 -4.34
N GLU A 30 15.16 -7.72 -3.29
CA GLU A 30 13.72 -7.58 -3.42
C GLU A 30 13.19 -6.71 -2.29
N GLN A 31 12.19 -5.88 -2.60
CA GLN A 31 11.57 -5.00 -1.62
C GLN A 31 10.21 -5.55 -1.23
N VAL A 32 10.09 -5.95 0.04
CA VAL A 32 8.82 -6.36 0.62
C VAL A 32 8.10 -5.16 1.23
N PHE A 33 6.79 -5.10 1.02
CA PHE A 33 5.86 -4.16 1.63
C PHE A 33 4.79 -4.96 2.37
N SER A 34 4.40 -4.48 3.55
CA SER A 34 3.32 -5.08 4.33
C SER A 34 2.26 -4.04 4.68
N LEU A 35 1.02 -4.50 4.81
CA LEU A 35 -0.07 -3.74 5.40
C LEU A 35 -0.44 -4.39 6.74
N PRO A 36 -0.47 -3.65 7.86
CA PRO A 36 -0.90 -4.21 9.14
C PRO A 36 -2.28 -4.87 9.03
N SER A 37 -2.52 -5.92 9.81
CA SER A 37 -3.83 -6.60 9.91
C SER A 37 -4.58 -6.26 11.21
N TRP A 38 -4.20 -5.18 11.88
CA TRP A 38 -4.83 -4.66 13.10
C TRP A 38 -4.51 -3.17 13.21
N ILE A 39 -5.29 -2.45 14.02
CA ILE A 39 -5.02 -1.06 14.39
C ILE A 39 -4.72 -1.07 15.89
N PRO A 40 -3.77 -0.27 16.39
CA PRO A 40 -3.55 -0.10 17.83
C PRO A 40 -4.87 0.09 18.59
N ASP A 41 -4.91 -0.52 19.77
CA ASP A 41 -6.07 -0.51 20.68
C ASP A 41 -7.32 -1.24 20.17
N SER A 42 -7.29 -1.85 18.98
CA SER A 42 -8.33 -2.80 18.53
C SER A 42 -7.78 -4.22 18.62
N TYR A 43 -8.25 -5.00 19.58
CA TYR A 43 -7.89 -6.43 19.73
C TYR A 43 -8.43 -7.33 18.59
N LEU A 44 -9.02 -6.73 17.55
CA LEU A 44 -9.61 -7.43 16.43
C LEU A 44 -8.66 -7.45 15.23
N ILE A 45 -8.41 -8.66 14.71
CA ILE A 45 -7.76 -8.84 13.42
C ILE A 45 -8.69 -8.32 12.32
N ARG A 46 -8.13 -7.54 11.40
CA ARG A 46 -8.80 -6.90 10.28
C ARG A 46 -8.08 -7.23 8.98
N ASP A 47 -8.86 -7.46 7.93
CA ASP A 47 -8.31 -7.62 6.58
C ASP A 47 -8.39 -6.29 5.83
N PHE A 48 -7.45 -5.38 6.08
CA PHE A 48 -7.38 -4.10 5.36
C PHE A 48 -6.97 -4.28 3.90
N THR A 49 -6.34 -5.40 3.54
CA THR A 49 -5.92 -5.68 2.17
C THR A 49 -7.09 -5.80 1.21
N LYS A 50 -8.28 -6.19 1.69
CA LYS A 50 -9.52 -6.24 0.89
C LYS A 50 -9.86 -4.89 0.23
N ASN A 51 -9.41 -3.79 0.83
CA ASN A 51 -9.67 -2.43 0.37
C ASN A 51 -8.61 -1.91 -0.62
N ILE A 52 -7.52 -2.66 -0.87
CA ILE A 52 -6.47 -2.27 -1.80
C ILE A 52 -6.91 -2.56 -3.25
N ILE A 53 -6.99 -1.51 -4.05
CA ILE A 53 -7.37 -1.56 -5.46
C ILE A 53 -6.15 -1.33 -6.33
N ARG A 54 -5.85 -2.25 -7.25
CA ARG A 54 -4.86 -2.09 -8.33
C ARG A 54 -3.52 -1.50 -7.85
N ILE A 55 -2.67 -2.34 -7.28
CA ILE A 55 -1.30 -1.99 -6.93
C ILE A 55 -0.38 -2.03 -8.16
N LYS A 56 0.47 -1.01 -8.32
CA LYS A 56 1.47 -0.92 -9.39
C LYS A 56 2.76 -0.35 -8.84
N ALA A 57 3.89 -0.88 -9.28
CA ALA A 57 5.22 -0.39 -8.94
C ALA A 57 5.92 0.21 -10.18
N ARG A 58 6.68 1.29 -9.98
CA ARG A 58 7.51 1.91 -11.01
C ARG A 58 8.82 2.41 -10.44
N SER A 59 9.88 2.37 -11.22
CA SER A 59 11.19 2.95 -10.92
C SER A 59 11.74 3.56 -12.20
N ASN A 60 12.26 4.80 -12.14
CA ASN A 60 12.80 5.54 -13.30
C ASN A 60 11.97 5.38 -14.60
N HIS A 61 10.67 5.70 -14.54
CA HIS A 61 9.68 5.58 -15.63
C HIS A 61 9.31 4.15 -16.08
N GLN A 62 10.11 3.15 -15.74
CA GLN A 62 9.85 1.74 -16.02
C GLN A 62 8.86 1.15 -15.02
N GLN A 63 8.08 0.17 -15.48
CA GLN A 63 7.20 -0.59 -14.61
C GLN A 63 7.99 -1.73 -13.94
N ILE A 64 7.90 -1.80 -12.62
CA ILE A 64 8.52 -2.89 -11.85
C ILE A 64 7.44 -3.93 -11.56
N PRO A 65 7.69 -5.23 -11.81
CA PRO A 65 6.78 -6.29 -11.41
C PRO A 65 6.58 -6.25 -9.89
N ILE A 66 5.32 -6.26 -9.46
CA ILE A 66 4.93 -6.38 -8.05
C ILE A 66 3.97 -7.55 -7.92
N LYS A 67 4.26 -8.45 -6.98
CA LYS A 67 3.47 -9.66 -6.74
C LYS A 67 2.99 -9.67 -5.29
N LYS A 68 1.82 -10.26 -5.07
CA LYS A 68 1.33 -10.53 -3.73
C LYS A 68 2.04 -11.79 -3.21
N LEU A 69 2.70 -11.69 -2.06
CA LEU A 69 3.39 -12.81 -1.42
C LEU A 69 2.42 -13.64 -0.58
N ASP A 70 1.58 -12.95 0.20
CA ASP A 70 0.58 -13.55 1.09
C ASP A 70 -0.61 -12.59 1.28
N LYS A 71 -1.44 -12.80 2.31
CA LYS A 71 -2.64 -12.00 2.57
C LYS A 71 -2.40 -10.49 2.59
N ASN A 72 -1.30 -10.02 3.19
CA ASN A 72 -1.02 -8.62 3.44
C ASN A 72 0.40 -8.18 3.08
N HIS A 73 1.17 -9.01 2.39
CA HIS A 73 2.49 -8.69 1.87
C HIS A 73 2.54 -8.65 0.34
N TRP A 74 3.35 -7.72 -0.17
CA TRP A 74 3.71 -7.61 -1.58
C TRP A 74 5.21 -7.55 -1.73
N ILE A 75 5.72 -8.06 -2.85
CA ILE A 75 7.12 -8.00 -3.22
C ILE A 75 7.28 -7.27 -4.54
N ALA A 76 8.11 -6.24 -4.55
CA ALA A 76 8.59 -5.59 -5.75
C ALA A 76 9.95 -6.17 -6.13
N TYR A 77 10.10 -6.45 -7.43
CA TYR A 77 11.35 -6.93 -8.00
C TYR A 77 12.49 -5.91 -7.83
N PRO A 78 13.76 -6.35 -7.94
CA PRO A 78 14.92 -5.49 -7.77
C PRO A 78 14.86 -4.23 -8.62
N CYS A 79 15.25 -3.10 -8.05
CA CYS A 79 15.49 -1.87 -8.78
C CYS A 79 16.51 -1.00 -8.03
N GLU A 80 17.32 -0.24 -8.78
CA GLU A 80 18.40 0.56 -8.20
C GLU A 80 17.97 2.01 -7.92
N ASN A 81 16.93 2.47 -8.60
CA ASN A 81 16.42 3.84 -8.50
C ASN A 81 15.20 3.91 -7.57
N VAL A 82 14.80 5.14 -7.25
CA VAL A 82 13.60 5.44 -6.44
C VAL A 82 12.40 4.60 -6.88
N LEU A 83 11.88 3.81 -5.94
CA LEU A 83 10.73 2.95 -6.15
C LEU A 83 9.45 3.68 -5.75
N SER A 84 8.50 3.78 -6.67
CA SER A 84 7.18 4.37 -6.44
C SER A 84 6.10 3.30 -6.57
N ILE A 85 5.33 3.10 -5.49
CA ILE A 85 4.16 2.23 -5.46
C ILE A 85 2.91 3.10 -5.52
N LYS A 86 2.02 2.80 -6.46
CA LYS A 86 0.73 3.48 -6.62
C LYS A 86 -0.38 2.46 -6.45
N TYR A 87 -1.34 2.77 -5.58
CA TYR A 87 -2.52 1.94 -5.34
C TYR A 87 -3.73 2.80 -4.98
N GLY A 88 -4.91 2.22 -5.19
CA GLY A 88 -6.16 2.75 -4.68
C GLY A 88 -6.49 2.14 -3.33
N VAL A 89 -7.18 2.89 -2.49
CA VAL A 89 -7.78 2.41 -1.24
C VAL A 89 -9.26 2.74 -1.29
N TYR A 90 -10.11 1.72 -1.22
CA TYR A 90 -11.54 1.91 -1.00
C TYR A 90 -11.78 2.21 0.47
N ALA A 91 -12.30 3.40 0.77
CA ALA A 91 -12.45 3.91 2.13
C ALA A 91 -13.93 4.16 2.46
N PHE A 92 -14.76 3.14 2.24
CA PHE A 92 -16.17 3.13 2.63
C PHE A 92 -16.48 1.84 3.38
N ASP A 93 -15.81 1.67 4.52
CA ASP A 93 -16.10 0.62 5.48
C ASP A 93 -16.59 1.32 6.76
N TYR A 94 -17.90 1.32 6.97
CA TYR A 94 -18.49 1.85 8.20
C TYR A 94 -18.39 0.78 9.27
N GLN A 95 -17.30 0.80 10.04
CA GLN A 95 -17.17 -0.01 11.24
C GLN A 95 -16.96 0.91 12.44
N LEU A 96 -17.97 0.95 13.31
CA LEU A 96 -17.87 1.54 14.65
C LEU A 96 -16.88 0.69 15.46
N GLY A 97 -15.62 1.09 15.45
CA GLY A 97 -14.53 0.36 16.13
C GLY A 97 -14.03 1.03 17.40
N TRP A 98 -14.73 2.04 17.94
CA TRP A 98 -14.27 2.80 19.13
C TRP A 98 -14.67 2.17 20.47
N LEU A 99 -15.26 0.97 20.50
CA LEU A 99 -15.61 0.28 21.74
C LEU A 99 -15.26 -1.21 21.65
N VAL A 100 -14.02 -1.54 21.97
CA VAL A 100 -13.63 -2.71 22.78
C VAL A 100 -12.27 -2.44 23.40
#